data_AF-A0A0M2SY16-F1
#
_entry.id   AF-A0A0M2SY16-F1
#
_cell.length_a   1.000
_cell.length_b   1.000
_cell.length_c   1.000
_cell.angle_alpha   90.00
_cell.angle_beta   90.00
_cell.angle_gamma   90.00
#
_symmetry.space_group_name_H-M   'P 1'
#
loop_
_entity.id
_entity.type
_entity.pdbx_description
1 polymer ?
#
loop_
_entity_poly.entity_id
_entity_poly.type
_entity_poly.pdbx_seq_one_letter_code
_entity_poly.pdbx_strand_id
1 'polypeptide(L)'
;MEQHVKKSLEEWKAEISLLLHEIDQEYEHVKQELQVYSYKFSITKQVVQSTVNEEIIRDIRELYHIPFEQKFNQLKEEIKDLEEKKKVFQMFIDKIDKVGLDRQPISC
;
A
#
# COMPACT_ATOMS: atom_id res chain seq x y z
N MET A 1 -1.08 35.47 9.60
CA MET A 1 -2.09 34.43 9.90
C MET A 1 -2.46 34.56 11.36
N GLU A 2 -3.74 34.54 11.73
CA GLU A 2 -4.10 34.51 13.15
C GLU A 2 -3.47 33.27 13.79
N GLN A 3 -2.88 33.44 14.97
CA GLN A 3 -2.03 32.41 15.61
C GLN A 3 -2.76 31.08 15.83
N HIS A 4 -4.08 31.14 16.00
CA HIS A 4 -4.94 29.97 16.12
C HIS A 4 -5.04 29.17 14.80
N VAL A 5 -5.18 29.85 13.66
CA VAL A 5 -5.25 29.19 12.33
C VAL A 5 -3.95 28.46 12.03
N LYS A 6 -2.81 29.08 12.35
CA LYS A 6 -1.50 28.44 12.16
C LYS A 6 -1.37 27.18 13.03
N LYS A 7 -1.75 27.26 14.31
CA LYS A 7 -1.71 26.12 15.23
C LYS A 7 -2.57 24.96 14.74
N SER A 8 -3.79 25.24 14.31
CA SER A 8 -4.70 24.20 13.79
C SER A 8 -4.19 23.55 12.51
N LEU A 9 -3.53 24.30 11.62
CA LEU A 9 -2.92 23.72 10.41
C LEU A 9 -1.74 22.80 10.73
N GLU A 10 -0.91 23.15 11.71
CA GLU A 10 0.21 22.31 12.15
C GLU A 10 -0.28 21.03 12.85
N GLU A 11 -1.31 21.14 13.70
CA GLU A 11 -1.94 19.99 14.35
C GLU A 11 -2.52 19.03 13.31
N TRP A 12 -3.27 19.57 12.34
CA TRP A 12 -3.86 18.77 11.28
C TRP A 12 -2.80 18.14 10.36
N LYS A 13 -1.71 18.85 10.06
CA LYS A 13 -0.56 18.28 9.34
C LYS A 13 0.07 17.13 10.12
N ALA A 14 0.23 17.26 11.43
CA ALA A 14 0.78 16.20 12.26
C ALA A 14 -0.10 14.95 12.25
N GLU A 15 -1.43 15.11 12.37
CA GLU A 15 -2.40 14.01 12.28
C GLU A 15 -2.34 13.30 10.93
N ILE A 16 -2.35 14.05 9.81
CA ILE A 16 -2.24 13.48 8.46
C ILE A 16 -0.90 12.77 8.27
N SER A 17 0.18 13.30 8.84
CA SER A 17 1.50 12.68 8.75
C SER A 17 1.57 11.35 9.50
N LEU A 18 0.87 11.22 10.63
CA LEU A 18 0.75 9.95 11.36
C LEU A 18 -0.01 8.92 10.52
N LEU A 19 -1.14 9.31 9.92
CA LEU A 19 -1.91 8.42 9.04
C LEU A 19 -1.10 7.99 7.81
N LEU A 20 -0.30 8.90 7.24
CA LEU A 20 0.60 8.59 6.13
C LEU A 20 1.65 7.55 6.53
N HIS A 21 2.19 7.66 7.76
CA HIS A 21 3.13 6.69 8.29
C HIS A 21 2.50 5.30 8.47
N GLU A 22 1.27 5.24 8.96
CA GLU A 22 0.52 3.98 9.08
C GLU A 22 0.28 3.33 7.71
N ILE A 23 -0.11 4.11 6.70
CA ILE A 23 -0.27 3.65 5.31
C ILE A 23 1.05 3.09 4.78
N ASP A 24 2.18 3.73 5.07
CA ASP A 24 3.50 3.27 4.63
C ASP A 24 3.89 1.93 5.28
N GLN A 25 3.57 1.74 6.56
CA GLN A 25 3.80 0.46 7.24
C GLN A 25 2.93 -0.65 6.65
N GLU A 26 1.65 -0.38 6.41
CA GLU A 26 0.72 -1.31 5.78
C GLU A 26 1.19 -1.68 4.37
N TYR A 27 1.63 -0.69 3.58
CA TYR A 27 2.16 -0.90 2.24
C TYR A 27 3.37 -1.86 2.24
N GLU A 28 4.36 -1.64 3.10
CA GLU A 28 5.53 -2.52 3.16
C GLU A 28 5.17 -3.93 3.66
N HIS A 29 4.20 -4.06 4.57
CA HIS A 29 3.69 -5.36 4.99
C HIS A 29 3.01 -6.11 3.82
N VAL A 30 2.07 -5.47 3.12
CA VAL A 30 1.36 -6.06 1.97
C VAL A 30 2.34 -6.43 0.86
N LYS A 31 3.35 -5.61 0.61
CA LYS A 31 4.41 -5.87 -0.38
C LYS A 31 5.27 -7.08 -0.02
N GLN A 32 5.63 -7.26 1.24
CA GLN A 32 6.32 -8.47 1.71
C GLN A 32 5.43 -9.71 1.55
N GLU A 33 4.15 -9.61 1.91
CA GLU A 33 3.19 -10.70 1.73
C GLU A 33 3.02 -11.06 0.24
N LEU A 34 2.93 -10.05 -0.64
CA LEU A 34 2.85 -10.24 -2.08
C LEU A 34 4.06 -11.01 -2.62
N GLN A 35 5.26 -10.71 -2.13
CA GLN A 35 6.47 -11.43 -2.50
C GLN A 35 6.39 -12.91 -2.07
N VAL A 36 5.93 -13.19 -0.85
CA VAL A 36 5.73 -14.57 -0.38
C VAL A 36 4.72 -15.32 -1.26
N TYR A 37 3.58 -14.71 -1.58
CA TYR A 37 2.58 -15.34 -2.44
C TYR A 37 3.05 -15.49 -3.89
N SER A 38 3.89 -14.59 -4.40
CA SER A 38 4.56 -14.74 -5.69
C SER A 38 5.42 -16.01 -5.73
N TYR A 39 6.20 -16.27 -4.68
CA TYR A 39 6.99 -17.50 -4.57
C TYR A 39 6.10 -18.73 -4.45
N LYS A 40 5.09 -18.72 -3.57
CA LYS A 40 4.13 -19.83 -3.41
C LYS A 40 3.44 -20.20 -4.73
N PHE A 41 2.97 -19.19 -5.46
CA PHE A 41 2.34 -19.39 -6.76
C PHE A 41 3.33 -19.96 -7.80
N SER A 42 4.56 -19.43 -7.83
CA SER A 42 5.61 -19.91 -8.75
C SER A 42 6.01 -21.37 -8.48
N ILE A 43 6.16 -21.75 -7.20
CA ILE A 43 6.49 -23.12 -6.80
C ILE A 43 5.35 -24.07 -7.17
N THR A 44 4.10 -23.74 -6.81
CA THR A 44 2.95 -24.61 -7.14
C THR A 44 2.79 -24.79 -8.64
N LYS A 45 3.06 -23.75 -9.44
CA LYS A 45 3.09 -23.86 -10.90
C LYS A 45 4.12 -24.89 -11.39
N GLN A 46 5.34 -24.85 -10.84
CA GLN A 46 6.39 -25.81 -11.19
C GLN A 46 6.02 -27.24 -10.78
N VAL A 47 5.47 -27.41 -9.56
CA VAL A 47 5.05 -28.73 -9.07
C VAL A 47 3.95 -29.32 -9.96
N VAL A 48 2.97 -28.52 -10.36
CA VAL A 48 1.91 -28.94 -11.31
C VAL A 48 2.53 -29.38 -12.65
N GLN A 49 3.56 -28.68 -13.13
CA GLN A 49 4.22 -29.01 -14.41
C GLN A 49 5.10 -30.26 -14.33
N SER A 50 5.68 -30.58 -13.17
CA SER A 50 6.55 -31.74 -12.98
C SER A 50 5.82 -33.00 -12.50
N THR A 51 4.54 -32.89 -12.16
CA THR A 51 3.72 -34.02 -11.69
C THR A 51 3.04 -34.70 -12.87
N VAL A 52 2.96 -36.03 -12.86
CA VAL A 52 2.33 -36.85 -13.92
C VAL A 52 0.96 -37.39 -13.49
N ASN A 53 0.74 -37.55 -12.19
CA ASN A 53 -0.53 -38.05 -11.66
C ASN A 53 -1.60 -36.94 -11.69
N GLU A 54 -2.65 -37.13 -12.50
CA GLU A 54 -3.72 -36.15 -12.70
C GLU A 54 -4.54 -35.85 -11.44
N GLU A 55 -4.73 -36.83 -10.56
CA GLU A 55 -5.45 -36.63 -9.29
C GLU A 55 -4.65 -35.71 -8.37
N ILE A 56 -3.35 -35.96 -8.24
CA ILE A 56 -2.46 -35.09 -7.46
C ILE A 56 -2.39 -33.68 -8.09
N ILE A 57 -2.36 -33.58 -9.42
CA ILE A 57 -2.39 -32.29 -10.11
C ILE A 57 -3.67 -31.52 -9.78
N ARG A 58 -4.84 -32.17 -9.81
CA ARG A 58 -6.12 -31.56 -9.48
C ARG A 58 -6.11 -31.03 -8.05
N ASP A 59 -5.70 -31.86 -7.09
CA ASP A 59 -5.67 -31.48 -5.68
C ASP A 59 -4.72 -30.32 -5.42
N ILE A 60 -3.53 -30.32 -6.05
CA ILE A 60 -2.58 -29.21 -5.94
C ILE A 60 -3.16 -27.92 -6.52
N ARG A 61 -3.87 -28.01 -7.64
CA ARG A 61 -4.50 -26.84 -8.27
C ARG A 61 -5.57 -26.23 -7.37
N GLU A 62 -6.47 -27.06 -6.86
CA GLU A 62 -7.61 -26.63 -6.06
C GLU A 62 -7.19 -26.11 -4.68
N LEU A 63 -6.29 -26.81 -4.00
CA LEU A 63 -5.92 -26.49 -2.62
C LEU A 63 -4.85 -25.40 -2.52
N TYR A 64 -4.01 -25.25 -3.54
CA TYR A 64 -2.84 -24.36 -3.46
C TYR A 64 -2.73 -23.39 -4.63
N HIS A 65 -2.67 -23.87 -5.88
CA HIS A 65 -2.36 -23.01 -7.02
C HIS A 65 -3.38 -21.88 -7.21
N ILE A 66 -4.67 -22.22 -7.27
CA ILE A 66 -5.76 -21.26 -7.46
C ILE A 66 -5.86 -20.30 -6.27
N PRO A 67 -5.90 -20.76 -4.99
CA PRO A 67 -5.91 -19.85 -3.84
C PRO A 67 -4.71 -18.92 -3.79
N PHE A 68 -3.51 -19.40 -4.13
CA PHE A 68 -2.30 -18.57 -4.15
C PHE A 68 -2.35 -17.52 -5.25
N GLU A 69 -2.86 -17.86 -6.44
CA GLU A 69 -3.08 -16.90 -7.52
C GLU A 69 -4.09 -15.82 -7.12
N GLN A 70 -5.22 -16.22 -6.55
CA GLN A 70 -6.26 -15.30 -6.09
C GLN A 70 -5.73 -14.33 -5.05
N LYS A 71 -5.04 -14.83 -4.02
CA LYS A 71 -4.45 -13.98 -2.98
C LYS A 71 -3.33 -13.09 -3.53
N PHE A 72 -2.49 -13.59 -4.43
CA PHE A 72 -1.49 -12.78 -5.12
C PHE A 72 -2.11 -11.62 -5.91
N ASN A 73 -3.20 -11.86 -6.64
CA ASN A 73 -3.91 -10.82 -7.38
C ASN A 73 -4.63 -9.84 -6.44
N GLN A 74 -5.22 -10.32 -5.33
CA GLN A 74 -5.81 -9.46 -4.32
C GLN A 74 -4.77 -8.49 -3.72
N LEU A 75 -3.59 -9.01 -3.32
CA LEU A 75 -2.52 -8.21 -2.75
C LEU A 75 -1.99 -7.16 -3.74
N LYS A 76 -2.02 -7.44 -5.06
CA LYS A 76 -1.68 -6.44 -6.08
C LYS A 76 -2.65 -5.27 -6.13
N GLU A 77 -3.95 -5.54 -6.01
CA GLU A 77 -4.95 -4.46 -5.98
C GLU A 77 -4.84 -3.67 -4.68
N GLU A 78 -4.61 -4.34 -3.55
CA GLU A 78 -4.40 -3.69 -2.25
C GLU A 78 -3.20 -2.73 -2.25
N ILE A 79 -2.08 -3.12 -2.88
CA ILE A 79 -0.93 -2.22 -3.09
C ILE A 79 -1.35 -0.96 -3.87
N LYS A 80 -2.11 -1.09 -4.94
CA LYS A 80 -2.54 0.06 -5.75
C LYS A 80 -3.44 1.00 -4.94
N ASP A 81 -4.35 0.43 -4.16
CA ASP A 81 -5.24 1.21 -3.28
C ASP A 81 -4.43 1.98 -2.22
N LEU A 82 -3.41 1.35 -1.64
CA LEU A 82 -2.50 1.99 -0.69
C LEU A 82 -1.65 3.09 -1.34
N GLU A 83 -1.19 2.90 -2.58
CA GLU A 83 -0.46 3.93 -3.35
C GLU A 83 -1.33 5.16 -3.62
N GLU A 84 -2.59 4.96 -4.02
CA GLU A 84 -3.50 6.08 -4.25
C GLU A 84 -3.86 6.78 -2.93
N LYS A 85 -4.09 6.03 -1.84
CA LYS A 85 -4.27 6.62 -0.50
C LYS A 85 -3.05 7.46 -0.13
N LYS A 86 -1.84 6.91 -0.23
CA LYS A 86 -0.58 7.62 0.08
C LYS A 86 -0.48 8.94 -0.68
N LYS A 87 -0.78 8.92 -1.98
CA LYS A 87 -0.76 10.11 -2.83
C LYS A 87 -1.78 11.16 -2.40
N VAL A 88 -3.00 10.76 -2.05
CA VAL A 88 -4.05 11.68 -1.56
C VAL A 88 -3.61 12.34 -0.26
N PHE A 89 -3.07 11.59 0.70
CA PHE A 89 -2.61 12.11 1.98
C PHE A 89 -1.40 13.05 1.81
N GLN A 90 -0.45 12.69 0.95
CA GLN A 90 0.67 13.57 0.60
C GLN A 90 0.19 14.89 -0.02
N MET A 91 -0.80 14.84 -0.93
CA MET A 91 -1.39 16.04 -1.51
C MET A 91 -2.05 16.95 -0.47
N PHE A 92 -2.61 16.41 0.60
CA PHE A 92 -3.14 17.22 1.71
C PHE A 92 -2.03 17.94 2.47
N ILE A 93 -0.93 17.24 2.79
CA ILE A 93 0.25 17.83 3.43
C ILE A 93 0.81 18.97 2.57
N ASP A 94 1.01 18.72 1.28
CA ASP A 94 1.56 19.72 0.35
C ASP A 94 0.67 20.97 0.25
N LYS A 95 -0.65 20.80 0.35
CA LYS A 95 -1.60 21.93 0.37
C LYS A 95 -1.47 22.74 1.65
N ILE A 96 -1.34 22.10 2.81
CA ILE A 96 -1.14 22.78 4.09
C ILE A 96 0.16 23.60 4.04
N ASP A 97 1.22 23.01 3.51
CA ASP A 97 2.54 23.67 3.39
C ASP A 97 2.50 24.88 2.47
N LYS A 98 1.81 24.78 1.33
CA LYS A 98 1.60 25.93 0.41
C LYS A 98 0.85 27.07 1.07
N VAL A 99 -0.23 26.79 1.81
CA VAL A 99 -0.99 27.81 2.57
C VAL A 99 -0.11 28.45 3.65
N GLY A 100 0.82 27.69 4.23
CA GLY A 100 1.83 28.19 5.16
C GLY A 100 2.87 29.12 4.53
N LEU A 101 3.25 28.87 3.27
CA LEU A 101 4.26 29.64 2.52
C LEU A 101 3.69 30.91 1.87
N ASP A 102 2.51 30.85 1.23
CA ASP A 102 1.89 31.97 0.50
C ASP A 102 1.48 33.16 1.39
N ARG A 103 1.60 33.03 2.72
CA ARG A 103 1.22 34.06 3.70
C ARG A 103 2.38 34.55 4.57
N GLN A 104 3.63 34.22 4.24
CA GLN A 104 4.77 34.90 4.83
C GLN A 104 4.89 36.31 4.20
N PRO A 105 4.87 37.41 4.99
CA PRO A 105 5.12 38.72 4.43
C PRO A 105 6.54 38.72 3.83
N ILE A 106 6.66 39.20 2.59
CA ILE A 106 7.94 39.47 1.95
C ILE A 106 8.73 40.37 2.92
N SER A 107 9.77 39.80 3.54
CA SER A 107 10.73 40.57 4.33
C SER A 107 11.72 41.20 3.37
N CYS A 108 11.46 42.46 3.01
CA CYS A 108 12.26 43.40 2.22
C CYS A 108 12.56 43.03 0.76
#